data_AF-A0A1V2JHV2-F1
#
_entry.id   AF-A0A1V2JHV2-F1
#
_cell.length_a   1.000
_cell.length_b   1.000
_cell.length_c   1.000
_cell.angle_alpha   90.00
_cell.angle_beta   90.00
_cell.angle_gamma   90.00
#
_symmetry.space_group_name_H-M   'P 1'
#
loop_
_entity.id
_entity.type
_entity.pdbx_description
1 polymer ?
#
loop_
_entity_poly.entity_id
_entity_poly.type
_entity_poly.pdbx_seq_one_letter_code
_entity_poly.pdbx_strand_id
1 'polypeptide(L)'
;MTTLQNHDCHTVATLGGELAAFLSKTLGDVCERMTRTRAQISEIDALELRDGDAERDAALLKTRLRMEDSQRRYNAHKKEGYGLGWVLSPFDTREANSQFKKAEARHAAVTRDYDEPNAKAQRDSDIASHNQFVTDKRKEQAELKVKLQKLTHVHQELSGFLHEANEALAAACGQGWLAADFAIHLAGMDRAIRQGNVSLARGHLTQLVFQKRPDNALYTRLHNQALELRKHAYSAHYGVPVTGSFADIVDASVQLAAANMTADCASQLLGDLHSSDQWQLLTTLVASPQNLRIDVLWSIYWGMFRCQQKMADVLNRAVSTEDPLNGRFSQCVEDGLSEWASRHIPLFGYPVSQSYLGMLQLANTEEETRVGADIGVIIALNIGGLVCRKAVLLQAKRAKDWEADVGSKKGQLPKLSKLPRGGYYLFYHESPQLRLDSPVPTVSSAQALQQLILDANRNPNATKLKLDVRSTGWDWASFISFGLCDAASGIGEPFDTVDDAMRILGSGETGELPRHLLLLAIEDEPFTLELTKRLRNQYQRAEPQQDRSMSKTSKKDYGREGADFEL
;
A
#
# COMPACT_ATOMS: atom_id res chain seq x y z
N MET A 1 -12.42 2.47 29.29
CA MET A 1 -12.24 2.43 27.83
C MET A 1 -12.47 1.00 27.37
N THR A 2 -13.62 0.76 26.75
CA THR A 2 -14.05 -0.54 26.24
C THR A 2 -13.21 -0.92 25.02
N THR A 3 -12.85 -2.19 24.98
CA THR A 3 -12.02 -2.87 23.99
C THR A 3 -12.56 -2.71 22.57
N LEU A 4 -11.78 -2.04 21.71
CA LEU A 4 -11.94 -2.10 20.25
C LEU A 4 -11.74 -3.56 19.82
N GLN A 5 -12.83 -4.21 19.39
CA GLN A 5 -12.78 -5.50 18.72
C GLN A 5 -12.01 -5.31 17.41
N ASN A 6 -10.69 -5.55 17.44
CA ASN A 6 -9.92 -5.83 16.23
C ASN A 6 -10.59 -7.01 15.54
N HIS A 7 -11.41 -6.73 14.53
CA HIS A 7 -11.90 -7.77 13.64
C HIS A 7 -10.67 -8.33 12.92
N ASP A 8 -10.45 -9.63 13.07
CA ASP A 8 -9.32 -10.35 12.46
C ASP A 8 -9.26 -10.04 10.95
N CYS A 9 -8.06 -9.74 10.44
CA CYS A 9 -7.83 -9.45 9.01
C CYS A 9 -8.35 -10.58 8.11
N HIS A 10 -8.32 -11.83 8.59
CA HIS A 10 -8.93 -12.97 7.89
C HIS A 10 -10.45 -12.85 7.76
N THR A 11 -11.13 -12.34 8.80
CA THR A 11 -12.58 -12.12 8.79
C THR A 11 -12.96 -11.04 7.78
N VAL A 12 -12.17 -9.96 7.71
CA VAL A 12 -12.40 -8.85 6.76
C VAL A 12 -12.17 -9.29 5.32
N ALA A 13 -11.09 -10.04 5.06
CA ALA A 13 -10.79 -10.57 3.72
C ALA A 13 -11.85 -11.56 3.23
N THR A 14 -12.32 -12.44 4.13
CA THR A 14 -13.40 -13.39 3.82
C THR A 14 -14.67 -12.65 3.46
N LEU A 15 -15.09 -11.68 4.27
CA LEU A 15 -16.28 -10.87 4.02
C LEU A 15 -16.19 -10.08 2.71
N GLY A 16 -15.03 -9.47 2.42
CA GLY A 16 -14.79 -8.75 1.18
C GLY A 16 -14.91 -9.66 -0.06
N GLY A 17 -14.31 -10.85 0.00
CA GLY A 17 -14.40 -11.85 -1.06
C GLY A 17 -15.83 -12.38 -1.27
N GLU A 18 -16.55 -12.68 -0.18
CA GLU A 18 -17.94 -13.15 -0.24
C GLU A 18 -18.88 -12.09 -0.83
N LEU A 19 -18.72 -10.83 -0.44
CA LEU A 19 -19.53 -9.74 -0.96
C LEU A 19 -19.27 -9.50 -2.45
N ALA A 20 -18.00 -9.51 -2.87
CA ALA A 20 -17.63 -9.38 -4.29
C ALA A 20 -18.23 -10.52 -5.14
N ALA A 21 -18.16 -11.75 -4.63
CA ALA A 21 -18.75 -12.91 -5.28
C ALA A 21 -20.30 -12.82 -5.33
N PHE A 22 -20.93 -12.37 -4.24
CA PHE A 22 -22.38 -12.18 -4.17
C PHE A 22 -22.87 -11.13 -5.18
N LEU A 23 -22.19 -9.97 -5.27
CA LEU A 23 -22.51 -8.93 -6.24
C LEU A 23 -22.38 -9.44 -7.68
N SER A 24 -21.26 -10.11 -7.98
CA SER A 24 -21.01 -10.67 -9.31
C SER A 24 -22.06 -11.70 -9.71
N LYS A 25 -22.43 -12.60 -8.79
CA LYS A 25 -23.50 -13.59 -9.02
C LYS A 25 -24.85 -12.91 -9.23
N THR A 26 -25.20 -11.94 -8.39
CA THR A 26 -26.48 -11.22 -8.48
C THR A 26 -26.60 -10.47 -9.81
N LEU A 27 -25.52 -9.82 -10.27
CA LEU A 27 -25.46 -9.20 -11.59
C LEU A 27 -25.65 -10.22 -12.71
N GLY A 28 -25.00 -11.40 -12.62
CA GLY A 28 -25.20 -12.51 -13.55
C GLY A 28 -26.66 -12.97 -13.63
N ASP A 29 -27.31 -13.19 -12.48
CA ASP A 29 -28.71 -13.60 -12.39
C ASP A 29 -29.66 -12.55 -12.98
N VAL A 30 -29.39 -11.26 -12.75
CA VAL A 30 -30.17 -10.15 -13.33
C VAL A 30 -29.99 -10.10 -14.85
N CYS A 31 -28.77 -10.24 -15.36
CA CYS A 31 -28.47 -10.30 -16.79
C CYS A 31 -29.19 -11.46 -17.49
N GLU A 32 -29.21 -12.66 -16.88
CA GLU A 32 -29.92 -13.81 -17.44
C GLU A 32 -31.43 -13.54 -17.50
N ARG A 33 -32.01 -13.00 -16.41
CA ARG A 33 -33.44 -12.64 -16.36
C ARG A 33 -33.80 -11.56 -17.37
N MET A 34 -32.94 -10.56 -17.58
CA MET A 34 -33.12 -9.54 -18.62
C MET A 34 -33.13 -10.17 -20.01
N THR A 35 -32.19 -11.08 -20.29
CA THR A 35 -32.08 -11.77 -21.58
C THR A 35 -33.31 -12.62 -21.84
N ARG A 36 -33.77 -13.40 -20.85
CA ARG A 36 -35.00 -14.20 -20.95
C ARG A 36 -36.24 -13.33 -21.17
N THR A 37 -36.36 -12.22 -20.44
CA THR A 37 -37.48 -11.28 -20.60
C THR A 37 -37.49 -10.63 -21.98
N ARG A 38 -36.32 -10.25 -22.52
CA ARG A 38 -36.19 -9.73 -23.89
C ARG A 38 -36.60 -10.77 -24.94
N ALA A 39 -36.15 -12.01 -24.78
CA ALA A 39 -36.52 -13.10 -25.69
C ALA A 39 -38.05 -13.30 -25.73
N GLN A 40 -38.71 -13.34 -24.57
CA GLN A 40 -40.17 -13.44 -24.49
C GLN A 40 -40.90 -12.26 -25.15
N ILE A 41 -40.39 -11.02 -24.97
CA ILE A 41 -40.94 -9.84 -25.65
C ILE A 41 -40.82 -9.99 -27.16
N SER A 42 -39.67 -10.44 -27.67
CA SER A 42 -39.43 -10.66 -29.10
C SER A 42 -40.29 -11.79 -29.68
N GLU A 43 -40.53 -12.87 -28.92
CA GLU A 43 -41.46 -13.95 -29.31
C GLU A 43 -42.89 -13.42 -29.47
N ILE A 44 -43.34 -12.54 -28.57
CA ILE A 44 -44.67 -11.92 -28.67
C ILE A 44 -44.74 -10.92 -29.83
N ASP A 45 -43.67 -10.14 -30.07
CA ASP A 45 -43.60 -9.20 -31.20
C ASP A 45 -43.68 -9.90 -32.56
N ALA A 46 -43.23 -11.15 -32.65
CA ALA A 46 -43.32 -11.97 -33.86
C ALA A 46 -44.73 -12.53 -34.12
N LEU A 47 -45.69 -12.39 -33.19
CA LEU A 47 -47.06 -12.86 -33.37
C LEU A 47 -47.88 -11.87 -34.20
N GLU A 48 -48.27 -12.31 -35.40
CA GLU A 48 -49.14 -11.58 -36.30
C GLU A 48 -50.62 -11.95 -36.10
N LEU A 49 -51.50 -10.96 -36.28
CA LEU A 49 -52.95 -11.18 -36.33
C LEU A 49 -53.30 -11.81 -37.67
N ARG A 50 -54.22 -12.77 -37.65
CA ARG A 50 -54.78 -13.40 -38.84
C ARG A 50 -55.94 -12.56 -39.36
N ASP A 51 -55.95 -12.34 -40.68
CA ASP A 51 -57.02 -11.63 -41.39
C ASP A 51 -57.73 -12.62 -42.32
N GLY A 52 -59.02 -12.82 -42.06
CA GLY A 52 -59.85 -13.75 -42.82
C GLY A 52 -59.99 -13.36 -44.29
N ASP A 53 -60.00 -12.06 -44.61
CA ASP A 53 -60.08 -11.59 -45.98
C ASP A 53 -58.76 -11.82 -46.72
N ALA A 54 -57.63 -11.57 -46.05
CA ALA A 54 -56.30 -11.85 -46.61
C ALA A 54 -56.06 -13.35 -46.83
N GLU A 55 -56.47 -14.21 -45.89
CA GLU A 55 -56.38 -15.66 -46.04
C GLU A 55 -57.27 -16.18 -47.18
N ARG A 56 -58.48 -15.63 -47.29
CA ARG A 56 -59.39 -15.93 -48.40
C ARG A 56 -58.80 -15.50 -49.74
N ASP A 57 -58.28 -14.29 -49.83
CA ASP A 57 -57.66 -13.78 -51.05
C ASP A 57 -56.42 -14.61 -51.44
N ALA A 58 -55.59 -15.01 -50.47
CA ALA A 58 -54.45 -15.89 -50.71
C ALA A 58 -54.88 -17.29 -51.21
N ALA A 59 -55.90 -17.88 -50.59
CA ALA A 59 -56.43 -19.18 -50.99
C ALA A 59 -57.04 -19.15 -52.40
N LEU A 60 -57.70 -18.04 -52.77
CA LEU A 60 -58.34 -17.85 -54.07
C LEU A 60 -57.39 -17.28 -55.14
N LEU A 61 -56.22 -16.77 -54.77
CA LEU A 61 -55.30 -16.05 -55.65
C LEU A 61 -54.97 -16.83 -56.93
N LYS A 62 -54.65 -18.12 -56.80
CA LYS A 62 -54.24 -18.97 -57.93
C LYS A 62 -55.37 -19.17 -58.93
N THR A 63 -56.62 -19.32 -58.48
CA THR A 63 -57.77 -19.50 -59.37
C THR A 63 -58.21 -18.16 -59.95
N ARG A 64 -58.14 -17.07 -59.17
CA ARG A 64 -58.37 -15.69 -59.60
C ARG A 64 -57.41 -15.27 -60.72
N LEU A 65 -56.09 -15.44 -60.52
CA LEU A 65 -55.08 -15.11 -61.54
C LEU A 65 -55.27 -15.91 -62.83
N ARG A 66 -55.65 -17.19 -62.74
CA ARG A 66 -55.94 -18.03 -63.92
C ARG A 66 -57.20 -17.58 -64.66
N MET A 67 -58.24 -17.17 -63.94
CA MET A 67 -59.45 -16.60 -64.52
C MET A 67 -59.13 -15.28 -65.23
N GLU A 68 -58.39 -14.37 -64.58
CA GLU A 68 -57.97 -13.09 -65.15
C GLU A 68 -57.06 -13.25 -66.38
N ASP A 69 -56.11 -14.20 -66.36
CA ASP A 69 -55.26 -14.50 -67.51
C ASP A 69 -56.08 -15.05 -68.69
N SER A 70 -56.99 -15.98 -68.42
CA SER A 70 -57.90 -16.53 -69.43
C SER A 70 -58.83 -15.45 -70.00
N GLN A 71 -59.29 -14.51 -69.16
CA GLN A 71 -60.10 -13.37 -69.58
C GLN A 71 -59.30 -12.39 -70.44
N ARG A 72 -58.04 -12.11 -70.08
CA ARG A 72 -57.14 -11.28 -70.89
C ARG A 72 -56.90 -11.89 -72.27
N ARG A 73 -56.62 -13.20 -72.36
CA ARG A 73 -56.46 -13.92 -73.62
C ARG A 73 -57.72 -13.89 -74.48
N TYR A 74 -58.88 -14.15 -73.89
CA TYR A 74 -60.17 -14.05 -74.59
C TYR A 74 -60.42 -12.63 -75.11
N ASN A 75 -60.17 -11.60 -74.30
CA ASN A 75 -60.34 -10.20 -74.70
C ASN A 75 -59.33 -9.77 -75.78
N ALA A 76 -58.12 -10.30 -75.77
CA ALA A 76 -57.11 -10.06 -76.80
C ALA A 76 -57.57 -10.62 -78.15
N HIS A 77 -57.95 -11.90 -78.20
CA HIS A 77 -58.49 -12.53 -79.41
C HIS A 77 -59.78 -11.85 -79.90
N LYS A 78 -60.65 -11.41 -78.99
CA LYS A 78 -61.86 -10.65 -79.36
C LYS A 78 -61.55 -9.29 -80.01
N LYS A 79 -60.44 -8.63 -79.62
CA LYS A 79 -60.05 -7.30 -80.10
C LYS A 79 -59.18 -7.33 -81.35
N GLU A 80 -58.68 -8.49 -81.77
CA GLU A 80 -57.96 -8.66 -83.04
C GLU A 80 -58.77 -8.07 -84.20
N GLY A 81 -58.08 -7.34 -85.10
CA GLY A 81 -58.68 -6.68 -86.26
C GLY A 81 -59.84 -5.73 -85.94
N TYR A 82 -59.62 -4.76 -85.04
CA TYR A 82 -60.61 -3.72 -84.70
C TYR A 82 -61.94 -4.26 -84.13
N GLY A 83 -61.89 -5.37 -83.38
CA GLY A 83 -63.09 -5.98 -82.77
C GLY A 83 -63.80 -7.01 -83.66
N LEU A 84 -63.18 -7.41 -84.77
CA LEU A 84 -63.65 -8.48 -85.66
C LEU A 84 -62.90 -9.81 -85.44
N GLY A 85 -62.22 -9.99 -84.31
CA GLY A 85 -61.45 -11.21 -84.02
C GLY A 85 -62.28 -12.50 -84.05
N TRP A 86 -63.57 -12.43 -83.72
CA TRP A 86 -64.51 -13.55 -83.89
C TRP A 86 -64.76 -13.96 -85.35
N VAL A 87 -64.43 -13.10 -86.32
CA VAL A 87 -64.49 -13.34 -87.78
C VAL A 87 -63.12 -13.74 -88.33
N LEU A 88 -62.04 -13.16 -87.79
CA LEU A 88 -60.66 -13.33 -88.28
C LEU A 88 -59.95 -14.57 -87.69
N SER A 89 -60.27 -14.95 -86.45
CA SER A 89 -59.71 -16.11 -85.73
C SER A 89 -60.81 -16.85 -84.92
N PRO A 90 -61.84 -17.42 -85.59
CA PRO A 90 -63.05 -17.95 -84.93
C PRO A 90 -62.77 -19.17 -84.03
N PHE A 91 -61.83 -20.03 -84.41
CA PHE A 91 -61.46 -21.21 -83.61
C PHE A 91 -60.69 -20.80 -82.35
N ASP A 92 -59.70 -19.90 -82.48
CA ASP A 92 -58.90 -19.40 -81.36
C ASP A 92 -59.76 -18.61 -80.36
N THR A 93 -60.67 -17.77 -80.86
CA THR A 93 -61.62 -17.03 -80.00
C THR A 93 -62.58 -17.96 -79.25
N ARG A 94 -63.03 -19.04 -79.89
CA ARG A 94 -63.94 -20.03 -79.28
C ARG A 94 -63.23 -20.92 -78.26
N GLU A 95 -61.99 -21.30 -78.53
CA GLU A 95 -61.14 -22.03 -77.58
C GLU A 95 -60.80 -21.17 -76.37
N ALA A 96 -60.40 -19.90 -76.57
CA ALA A 96 -60.15 -18.96 -75.49
C ALA A 96 -61.41 -18.71 -74.63
N ASN A 97 -62.60 -18.64 -75.23
CA ASN A 97 -63.86 -18.54 -74.49
C ASN A 97 -64.18 -19.82 -73.68
N SER A 98 -63.91 -21.00 -74.26
CA SER A 98 -64.07 -22.28 -73.54
C SER A 98 -63.11 -22.38 -72.34
N GLN A 99 -61.86 -21.95 -72.52
CA GLN A 99 -60.87 -21.90 -71.45
C GLN A 99 -61.26 -20.88 -70.36
N PHE A 100 -61.75 -19.69 -70.74
CA PHE A 100 -62.28 -18.70 -69.80
C PHE A 100 -63.49 -19.25 -69.02
N LYS A 101 -64.46 -19.86 -69.69
CA LYS A 101 -65.64 -20.50 -69.05
C LYS A 101 -65.24 -21.61 -68.07
N LYS A 102 -64.24 -22.44 -68.42
CA LYS A 102 -63.70 -23.47 -67.53
C LYS A 102 -62.98 -22.85 -66.32
N ALA A 103 -62.22 -21.77 -66.51
CA ALA A 103 -61.55 -21.06 -65.43
C ALA A 103 -62.53 -20.35 -64.50
N GLU A 104 -63.58 -19.72 -65.04
CA GLU A 104 -64.70 -19.08 -64.33
C GLU A 104 -65.46 -20.12 -63.48
N ALA A 105 -65.88 -21.23 -64.07
CA ALA A 105 -66.58 -22.30 -63.35
C ALA A 105 -65.71 -22.92 -62.23
N ARG A 106 -64.41 -23.08 -62.49
CA ARG A 106 -63.46 -23.60 -61.48
C ARG A 106 -63.23 -22.62 -60.34
N HIS A 107 -63.11 -21.32 -60.63
CA HIS A 107 -63.00 -20.30 -59.59
C HIS A 107 -64.29 -20.26 -58.75
N ALA A 108 -65.47 -20.27 -59.37
CA ALA A 108 -66.75 -20.30 -58.66
C ALA A 108 -66.96 -21.56 -57.80
N ALA A 109 -66.49 -22.73 -58.25
CA ALA A 109 -66.52 -23.97 -57.46
C ALA A 109 -65.60 -23.87 -56.25
N VAL A 110 -64.34 -23.44 -56.43
CA VAL A 110 -63.38 -23.29 -55.33
C VAL A 110 -63.82 -22.22 -54.33
N THR A 111 -64.42 -21.12 -54.78
CA THR A 111 -65.00 -20.10 -53.89
C THR A 111 -66.15 -20.67 -53.07
N ARG A 112 -67.01 -21.51 -53.66
CA ARG A 112 -68.12 -22.16 -52.94
C ARG A 112 -67.65 -23.19 -51.92
N ASP A 113 -66.63 -23.98 -52.27
CA ASP A 113 -66.04 -24.96 -51.37
C ASP A 113 -65.28 -24.26 -50.23
N TYR A 114 -64.61 -23.14 -50.53
CA TYR A 114 -64.00 -22.30 -49.50
C TYR A 114 -65.07 -21.72 -48.59
N ASP A 115 -66.08 -21.03 -49.13
CA ASP A 115 -67.15 -20.36 -48.38
C ASP A 115 -68.25 -21.34 -47.86
N GLU A 116 -67.99 -22.65 -47.84
CA GLU A 116 -68.90 -23.67 -47.29
C GLU A 116 -69.20 -23.38 -45.80
N PRO A 117 -70.47 -23.40 -45.35
CA PRO A 117 -70.84 -22.83 -44.05
C PRO A 117 -70.11 -23.43 -42.85
N ASN A 118 -69.89 -24.75 -42.84
CA ASN A 118 -69.21 -25.42 -41.73
C ASN A 118 -67.71 -25.12 -41.74
N ALA A 119 -67.07 -25.23 -42.91
CA ALA A 119 -65.65 -24.92 -43.07
C ALA A 119 -65.35 -23.44 -42.79
N LYS A 120 -66.26 -22.53 -43.18
CA LYS A 120 -66.16 -21.11 -42.87
C LYS A 120 -66.30 -20.84 -41.38
N ALA A 121 -67.33 -21.37 -40.73
CA ALA A 121 -67.53 -21.19 -39.29
C ALA A 121 -66.33 -21.71 -38.47
N GLN A 122 -65.75 -22.85 -38.86
CA GLN A 122 -64.55 -23.37 -38.21
C GLN A 122 -63.34 -22.44 -38.39
N ARG A 123 -63.08 -21.96 -39.62
CA ARG A 123 -61.97 -21.03 -39.87
C ARG A 123 -62.13 -19.69 -39.15
N ASP A 124 -63.34 -19.13 -39.17
CA ASP A 124 -63.64 -17.88 -38.46
C ASP A 124 -63.43 -18.07 -36.94
N SER A 125 -63.82 -19.23 -36.39
CA SER A 125 -63.54 -19.61 -35.01
C SER A 125 -62.04 -19.75 -34.73
N ASP A 126 -61.28 -20.41 -35.61
CA ASP A 126 -59.83 -20.57 -35.46
C ASP A 126 -59.08 -19.23 -35.55
N ILE A 127 -59.50 -18.35 -36.47
CA ILE A 127 -58.97 -16.98 -36.60
C ILE A 127 -59.29 -16.16 -35.36
N ALA A 128 -60.53 -16.21 -34.87
CA ALA A 128 -60.94 -15.50 -33.66
C ALA A 128 -60.16 -16.00 -32.43
N SER A 129 -59.99 -17.31 -32.28
CA SER A 129 -59.22 -17.92 -31.19
C SER A 129 -57.75 -17.52 -31.24
N HIS A 130 -57.12 -17.57 -32.42
CA HIS A 130 -55.74 -17.10 -32.62
C HIS A 130 -55.59 -15.61 -32.30
N ASN A 131 -56.47 -14.76 -32.84
CA ASN A 131 -56.40 -13.32 -32.61
C ASN A 131 -56.64 -12.95 -31.14
N GLN A 132 -57.50 -13.69 -30.45
CA GLN A 132 -57.69 -13.54 -29.02
C GLN A 132 -56.41 -13.93 -28.25
N PHE A 133 -55.79 -15.06 -28.59
CA PHE A 133 -54.50 -15.47 -28.02
C PHE A 133 -53.40 -14.42 -28.24
N VAL A 134 -53.26 -13.89 -29.47
CA VAL A 134 -52.28 -12.82 -29.77
C VAL A 134 -52.57 -11.56 -28.95
N THR A 135 -53.84 -11.18 -28.80
CA THR A 135 -54.26 -10.03 -28.00
C THR A 135 -53.91 -10.21 -26.52
N ASP A 136 -54.16 -11.39 -25.97
CA ASP A 136 -53.83 -11.69 -24.57
C ASP A 136 -52.32 -11.73 -24.35
N LYS A 137 -51.54 -12.25 -25.31
CA LYS A 137 -50.08 -12.19 -25.28
C LYS A 137 -49.54 -10.77 -25.37
N ARG A 138 -50.16 -9.89 -26.16
CA ARG A 138 -49.79 -8.46 -26.21
C ARG A 138 -50.07 -7.73 -24.89
N LYS A 139 -51.09 -8.13 -24.13
CA LYS A 139 -51.31 -7.61 -22.76
C LYS A 139 -50.19 -8.06 -21.82
N GLU A 140 -49.81 -9.34 -21.85
CA GLU A 140 -48.67 -9.89 -21.08
C GLU A 140 -47.36 -9.16 -21.42
N GLN A 141 -47.18 -8.74 -22.67
CA GLN A 141 -46.02 -7.97 -23.11
C GLN A 141 -45.85 -6.65 -22.34
N ALA A 142 -46.93 -5.96 -21.99
CA ALA A 142 -46.84 -4.72 -21.23
C ALA A 142 -46.24 -4.96 -19.84
N GLU A 143 -46.64 -6.05 -19.18
CA GLU A 143 -46.08 -6.47 -17.89
C GLU A 143 -44.60 -6.87 -18.02
N LEU A 144 -44.24 -7.59 -19.08
CA LEU A 144 -42.84 -7.95 -19.37
C LEU A 144 -41.96 -6.71 -19.62
N LYS A 145 -42.48 -5.69 -20.33
CA LYS A 145 -41.76 -4.43 -20.56
C LYS A 145 -41.52 -3.68 -19.24
N VAL A 146 -42.51 -3.60 -18.35
CA VAL A 146 -42.35 -3.01 -17.00
C VAL A 146 -41.33 -3.81 -16.18
N LYS A 147 -41.39 -5.15 -16.23
CA LYS A 147 -40.41 -6.03 -15.57
C LYS A 147 -39.00 -5.81 -16.09
N LEU A 148 -38.83 -5.70 -17.41
CA LEU A 148 -37.54 -5.43 -18.04
C LEU A 148 -36.96 -4.08 -17.61
N GLN A 149 -37.80 -3.03 -17.53
CA GLN A 149 -37.38 -1.72 -17.03
C GLN A 149 -36.88 -1.80 -15.58
N LYS A 150 -37.63 -2.49 -14.69
CA LYS A 150 -37.20 -2.72 -13.30
C LYS A 150 -35.86 -3.47 -13.21
N LEU A 151 -35.71 -4.54 -14.00
CA LEU A 151 -34.44 -5.30 -14.04
C LEU A 151 -33.28 -4.45 -14.56
N THR A 152 -33.52 -3.61 -15.58
CA THR A 152 -32.50 -2.72 -16.15
C THR A 152 -32.03 -1.70 -15.10
N HIS A 153 -32.96 -1.13 -14.34
CA HIS A 153 -32.64 -0.19 -13.27
C HIS A 153 -31.80 -0.85 -12.17
N VAL A 154 -32.23 -2.03 -11.67
CA VAL A 154 -31.47 -2.81 -10.67
C VAL A 154 -30.07 -3.17 -11.17
N HIS A 155 -29.94 -3.57 -12.43
CA HIS A 155 -28.63 -3.85 -13.04
C HIS A 155 -27.73 -2.60 -13.05
N GLN A 156 -28.26 -1.45 -13.45
CA GLN A 156 -27.50 -0.19 -13.48
C GLN A 156 -27.05 0.23 -12.08
N GLU A 157 -27.92 0.13 -11.07
CA GLU A 157 -27.58 0.47 -9.69
C GLU A 157 -26.49 -0.46 -9.13
N LEU A 158 -26.65 -1.78 -9.29
CA LEU A 158 -25.69 -2.75 -8.77
C LEU A 158 -24.34 -2.70 -9.51
N SER A 159 -24.34 -2.51 -10.82
CA SER A 159 -23.10 -2.40 -11.60
C SER A 159 -22.34 -1.12 -11.29
N GLY A 160 -23.04 0.01 -11.14
CA GLY A 160 -22.45 1.27 -10.68
C GLY A 160 -21.86 1.14 -9.28
N PHE A 161 -22.60 0.52 -8.35
CA PHE A 161 -22.12 0.27 -7.00
C PHE A 161 -20.88 -0.64 -6.97
N LEU A 162 -20.88 -1.75 -7.72
CA LEU A 162 -19.72 -2.65 -7.78
C LEU A 162 -18.48 -1.93 -8.32
N HIS A 163 -18.65 -1.06 -9.31
CA HIS A 163 -17.56 -0.25 -9.83
C HIS A 163 -16.99 0.70 -8.77
N GLU A 164 -17.85 1.42 -8.05
CA GLU A 164 -17.47 2.31 -6.94
C GLU A 164 -16.79 1.53 -5.78
N ALA A 165 -17.28 0.33 -5.47
CA ALA A 165 -16.78 -0.47 -4.35
C ALA A 165 -15.51 -1.28 -4.67
N ASN A 166 -15.08 -1.34 -5.93
CA ASN A 166 -14.03 -2.26 -6.39
C ASN A 166 -12.71 -2.10 -5.61
N GLU A 167 -12.25 -0.87 -5.41
CA GLU A 167 -11.01 -0.62 -4.67
C GLU A 167 -11.13 -0.98 -3.19
N ALA A 168 -12.27 -0.70 -2.57
CA ALA A 168 -12.53 -1.05 -1.18
C ALA A 168 -12.60 -2.57 -0.99
N LEU A 169 -13.24 -3.29 -1.91
CA LEU A 169 -13.29 -4.76 -1.89
C LEU A 169 -11.91 -5.37 -2.12
N ALA A 170 -11.10 -4.81 -3.02
CA ALA A 170 -9.71 -5.22 -3.21
C ALA A 170 -8.87 -4.97 -1.94
N ALA A 171 -9.04 -3.81 -1.30
CA ALA A 171 -8.38 -3.47 -0.04
C ALA A 171 -8.76 -4.45 1.08
N ALA A 172 -10.05 -4.79 1.21
CA ALA A 172 -10.54 -5.80 2.14
C ALA A 172 -9.85 -7.16 1.92
N CYS A 173 -9.60 -7.52 0.66
CA CYS A 173 -8.87 -8.73 0.26
C CYS A 173 -7.33 -8.62 0.41
N GLY A 174 -6.82 -7.64 1.15
CA GLY A 174 -5.40 -7.52 1.50
C GLY A 174 -4.58 -6.62 0.58
N GLN A 175 -5.19 -5.97 -0.42
CA GLN A 175 -4.52 -5.00 -1.31
C GLN A 175 -4.45 -3.58 -0.73
N GLY A 176 -4.83 -3.40 0.55
CA GLY A 176 -4.81 -2.09 1.18
C GLY A 176 -4.58 -2.12 2.69
N TRP A 177 -4.11 -0.99 3.21
CA TRP A 177 -4.13 -0.66 4.63
C TRP A 177 -5.54 -0.20 5.00
N LEU A 178 -6.10 -0.81 6.04
CA LEU A 178 -7.49 -0.60 6.44
C LEU A 178 -7.53 0.21 7.73
N ALA A 179 -8.42 1.20 7.82
CA ALA A 179 -8.72 1.86 9.08
C ALA A 179 -9.39 0.88 10.07
N ALA A 180 -9.31 1.17 11.37
CA ALA A 180 -9.80 0.27 12.41
C ALA A 180 -11.33 0.02 12.33
N ASP A 181 -12.09 0.99 11.82
CA ASP A 181 -13.53 0.94 11.62
C ASP A 181 -13.95 0.35 10.27
N PHE A 182 -13.01 0.06 9.38
CA PHE A 182 -13.27 -0.46 8.04
C PHE A 182 -14.14 -1.72 8.06
N ALA A 183 -13.88 -2.65 8.99
CA ALA A 183 -14.64 -3.89 9.11
C ALA A 183 -16.12 -3.66 9.44
N ILE A 184 -16.41 -2.65 10.28
CA ILE A 184 -17.78 -2.30 10.70
C ILE A 184 -18.57 -1.77 9.51
N HIS A 185 -17.97 -0.86 8.73
CA HIS A 185 -18.59 -0.30 7.54
C HIS A 185 -18.73 -1.34 6.43
N LEU A 186 -17.76 -2.26 6.26
CA LEU A 186 -17.85 -3.35 5.29
C LEU A 186 -19.00 -4.32 5.63
N ALA A 187 -19.19 -4.65 6.91
CA ALA A 187 -20.32 -5.47 7.36
C ALA A 187 -21.68 -4.77 7.17
N GLY A 188 -21.74 -3.46 7.41
CA GLY A 188 -22.92 -2.65 7.10
C GLY A 188 -23.25 -2.67 5.60
N MET A 189 -22.21 -2.55 4.76
CA MET A 189 -22.32 -2.63 3.31
C MET A 189 -22.86 -3.98 2.83
N ASP A 190 -22.31 -5.10 3.32
CA ASP A 190 -22.79 -6.46 2.98
C ASP A 190 -24.27 -6.64 3.35
N ARG A 191 -24.65 -6.25 4.59
CA ARG A 191 -26.05 -6.34 5.04
C ARG A 191 -26.99 -5.54 4.17
N ALA A 192 -26.63 -4.31 3.83
CA ALA A 192 -27.45 -3.43 2.99
C ALA A 192 -27.64 -4.01 1.59
N ILE A 193 -26.58 -4.54 0.97
CA ILE A 193 -26.65 -5.19 -0.35
C ILE A 193 -27.52 -6.45 -0.32
N ARG A 194 -27.39 -7.30 0.70
CA ARG A 194 -28.23 -8.51 0.84
C ARG A 194 -29.72 -8.18 1.06
N GLN A 195 -30.01 -7.02 1.65
CA GLN A 195 -31.37 -6.50 1.82
C GLN A 195 -31.89 -5.77 0.56
N GLY A 196 -31.08 -5.64 -0.49
CA GLY A 196 -31.44 -4.94 -1.72
C GLY A 196 -31.43 -3.41 -1.61
N ASN A 197 -30.77 -2.85 -0.59
CA ASN A 197 -30.70 -1.41 -0.36
C ASN A 197 -29.33 -0.85 -0.78
N VAL A 198 -29.17 -0.61 -2.09
CA VAL A 198 -27.93 -0.07 -2.67
C VAL A 198 -27.60 1.34 -2.17
N SER A 199 -28.61 2.15 -1.87
CA SER A 199 -28.42 3.51 -1.34
C SER A 199 -27.78 3.50 0.05
N LEU A 200 -28.27 2.64 0.95
CA LEU A 200 -27.65 2.45 2.26
C LEU A 200 -26.25 1.86 2.16
N ALA A 201 -26.03 0.93 1.22
CA ALA A 201 -24.70 0.36 0.96
C ALA A 201 -23.70 1.43 0.51
N ARG A 202 -24.10 2.37 -0.36
CA ARG A 202 -23.29 3.53 -0.73
C ARG A 202 -22.95 4.42 0.46
N GLY A 203 -23.90 4.60 1.39
CA GLY A 203 -23.66 5.33 2.63
C GLY A 203 -22.56 4.69 3.50
N HIS A 204 -22.45 3.36 3.50
CA HIS A 204 -21.35 2.66 4.17
C HIS A 204 -20.04 2.73 3.37
N LEU A 205 -20.10 2.63 2.05
CA LEU A 205 -18.93 2.72 1.16
C LEU A 205 -18.18 4.04 1.34
N THR A 206 -18.88 5.17 1.47
CA THR A 206 -18.23 6.49 1.66
C THR A 206 -17.53 6.66 3.00
N GLN A 207 -17.81 5.79 3.97
CA GLN A 207 -17.15 5.77 5.28
C GLN A 207 -15.94 4.83 5.31
N LEU A 208 -15.72 4.01 4.27
CA LEU A 208 -14.57 3.12 4.21
C LEU A 208 -13.30 3.92 3.96
N VAL A 209 -12.42 3.96 4.95
CA VAL A 209 -11.08 4.56 4.84
C VAL A 209 -10.04 3.45 4.65
N PHE A 210 -9.36 3.50 3.51
CA PHE A 210 -8.27 2.58 3.19
C PHE A 210 -7.24 3.27 2.31
N GLN A 211 -6.04 2.69 2.24
CA GLN A 211 -4.98 3.12 1.34
C GLN A 211 -4.40 1.93 0.60
N LYS A 212 -4.09 2.12 -0.68
CA LYS A 212 -3.58 1.06 -1.53
C LYS A 212 -2.19 0.64 -1.09
N ARG A 213 -1.97 -0.66 -0.90
CA ARG A 213 -0.64 -1.22 -0.66
C ARG A 213 0.21 -1.18 -1.94
N PRO A 214 1.54 -1.16 -1.82
CA PRO A 214 2.45 -1.35 -2.94
C PRO A 214 2.13 -2.63 -3.70
N ASP A 215 2.30 -2.59 -5.02
CA ASP A 215 2.24 -3.81 -5.81
C ASP A 215 3.50 -4.67 -5.61
N ASN A 216 3.41 -5.95 -5.97
CA ASN A 216 4.55 -6.88 -5.87
C ASN A 216 5.74 -6.45 -6.74
N ALA A 217 5.51 -5.68 -7.81
CA ALA A 217 6.56 -5.18 -8.67
C ALA A 217 7.44 -4.14 -7.95
N LEU A 218 6.82 -3.25 -7.17
CA LEU A 218 7.51 -2.30 -6.31
C LEU A 218 8.33 -3.03 -5.24
N TYR A 219 7.75 -4.01 -4.53
CA TYR A 219 8.49 -4.80 -3.55
C TYR A 219 9.70 -5.52 -4.15
N THR A 220 9.54 -6.09 -5.35
CA THR A 220 10.64 -6.73 -6.09
C THR A 220 11.75 -5.73 -6.43
N ARG A 221 11.38 -4.51 -6.84
CA ARG A 221 12.35 -3.45 -7.14
C ARG A 221 13.13 -3.03 -5.90
N LEU A 222 12.44 -2.81 -4.78
CA LEU A 222 13.07 -2.48 -3.50
C LEU A 222 14.01 -3.60 -3.06
N HIS A 223 13.58 -4.86 -3.17
CA HIS A 223 14.40 -6.03 -2.87
C HIS A 223 15.72 -6.03 -3.64
N ASN A 224 15.66 -5.85 -4.96
CA ASN A 224 16.85 -5.80 -5.81
C ASN A 224 17.77 -4.64 -5.45
N GLN A 225 17.21 -3.47 -5.10
CA GLN A 225 17.98 -2.31 -4.69
C GLN A 225 18.76 -2.56 -3.38
N ALA A 226 18.13 -3.20 -2.40
CA ALA A 226 18.80 -3.63 -1.17
C ALA A 226 19.89 -4.67 -1.43
N LEU A 227 19.63 -5.64 -2.31
CA LEU A 227 20.64 -6.64 -2.69
C LEU A 227 21.87 -6.02 -3.34
N GLU A 228 21.71 -5.00 -4.19
CA GLU A 228 22.84 -4.26 -4.77
C GLU A 228 23.63 -3.48 -3.71
N LEU A 229 22.95 -2.81 -2.76
CA LEU A 229 23.61 -2.17 -1.63
C LEU A 229 24.42 -3.17 -0.80
N ARG A 230 23.81 -4.31 -0.48
CA ARG A 230 24.46 -5.42 0.22
C ARG A 230 25.70 -5.88 -0.53
N LYS A 231 25.56 -6.18 -1.83
CA LYS A 231 26.68 -6.62 -2.69
C LYS A 231 27.83 -5.63 -2.67
N HIS A 232 27.55 -4.33 -2.77
CA HIS A 232 28.56 -3.29 -2.71
C HIS A 232 29.28 -3.27 -1.36
N ALA A 233 28.54 -3.31 -0.24
CA ALA A 233 29.13 -3.36 1.09
C ALA A 233 30.01 -4.61 1.30
N TYR A 234 29.56 -5.78 0.83
CA TYR A 234 30.34 -7.01 0.96
C TYR A 234 31.58 -7.07 0.06
N SER A 235 31.60 -6.34 -1.07
CA SER A 235 32.80 -6.19 -1.91
C SER A 235 33.87 -5.26 -1.34
N ALA A 236 33.52 -4.42 -0.34
CA ALA A 236 34.42 -3.42 0.20
C ALA A 236 35.48 -4.00 1.16
N HIS A 237 35.31 -5.25 1.63
CA HIS A 237 36.16 -5.96 2.60
C HIS A 237 36.23 -5.34 4.01
N TYR A 238 35.78 -4.11 4.22
CA TYR A 238 35.57 -3.46 5.53
C TYR A 238 34.08 -3.24 5.84
N GLY A 239 33.77 -2.89 7.09
CA GLY A 239 32.44 -2.59 7.57
C GLY A 239 31.64 -3.86 7.83
N VAL A 240 30.50 -3.99 7.15
CA VAL A 240 29.53 -5.07 7.39
C VAL A 240 30.17 -6.48 7.34
N PRO A 241 31.05 -6.84 6.40
CA PRO A 241 31.69 -8.16 6.39
C PRO A 241 32.53 -8.44 7.64
N VAL A 242 33.28 -7.44 8.12
CA VAL A 242 34.15 -7.58 9.30
C VAL A 242 33.32 -7.73 10.57
N THR A 243 32.21 -7.00 10.68
CA THR A 243 31.28 -7.09 11.81
C THR A 243 30.79 -8.51 12.05
N GLY A 244 30.67 -9.33 10.99
CA GLY A 244 30.29 -10.74 11.09
C GLY A 244 31.23 -11.62 11.94
N SER A 245 32.44 -11.13 12.26
CA SER A 245 33.38 -11.79 13.17
C SER A 245 33.11 -11.53 14.65
N PHE A 246 32.20 -10.61 15.00
CA PHE A 246 31.86 -10.25 16.38
C PHE A 246 30.60 -11.00 16.80
N ALA A 247 30.76 -12.26 17.22
CA ALA A 247 29.65 -13.18 17.49
C ALA A 247 28.59 -12.58 18.43
N ASP A 248 28.99 -12.00 19.57
CA ASP A 248 28.03 -11.45 20.53
C ASP A 248 27.23 -10.25 19.98
N ILE A 249 27.85 -9.42 19.13
CA ILE A 249 27.17 -8.31 18.43
C ILE A 249 26.17 -8.87 17.41
N VAL A 250 26.61 -9.86 16.64
CA VAL A 250 25.79 -10.49 15.60
C VAL A 250 24.57 -11.16 16.22
N ASP A 251 24.77 -12.00 17.22
CA ASP A 251 23.72 -12.76 17.88
C ASP A 251 22.65 -11.81 18.46
N ALA A 252 23.09 -10.74 19.13
CA ALA A 252 22.20 -9.74 19.71
C ALA A 252 21.44 -8.93 18.62
N SER A 253 22.10 -8.57 17.52
CA SER A 253 21.45 -7.89 16.38
C SER A 253 20.45 -8.78 15.66
N VAL A 254 20.77 -10.06 15.50
CA VAL A 254 19.90 -11.09 14.93
C VAL A 254 18.64 -11.26 15.77
N GLN A 255 18.77 -11.34 17.09
CA GLN A 255 17.62 -11.44 17.99
C GLN A 255 16.68 -10.23 17.88
N LEU A 256 17.23 -9.01 17.82
CA LEU A 256 16.42 -7.80 17.62
C LEU A 256 15.66 -7.85 16.28
N ALA A 257 16.35 -8.20 15.21
CA ALA A 257 15.76 -8.26 13.88
C ALA A 257 14.68 -9.33 13.77
N ALA A 258 14.92 -10.53 14.32
CA ALA A 258 13.98 -11.64 14.30
C ALA A 258 12.63 -11.28 14.95
N ALA A 259 12.63 -10.50 16.04
CA ALA A 259 11.39 -10.04 16.69
C ALA A 259 10.50 -9.18 15.77
N ASN A 260 11.09 -8.55 14.75
CA ASN A 260 10.45 -7.66 13.79
C ASN A 260 10.20 -8.33 12.42
N MET A 261 10.59 -9.59 12.26
CA MET A 261 10.37 -10.38 11.04
C MET A 261 9.08 -11.21 11.08
N THR A 262 8.63 -11.67 9.92
CA THR A 262 7.60 -12.72 9.83
C THR A 262 8.08 -14.00 10.51
N ALA A 263 7.16 -14.82 11.01
CA ALA A 263 7.48 -16.01 11.79
C ALA A 263 8.42 -16.98 11.05
N ASP A 264 8.21 -17.18 9.75
CA ASP A 264 9.03 -18.05 8.91
C ASP A 264 10.46 -17.49 8.78
N CYS A 265 10.61 -16.19 8.52
CA CYS A 265 11.92 -15.54 8.41
C CYS A 265 12.66 -15.52 9.75
N ALA A 266 11.95 -15.23 10.85
CA ALA A 266 12.51 -15.25 12.19
C ALA A 266 13.03 -16.64 12.57
N SER A 267 12.25 -17.69 12.25
CA SER A 267 12.65 -19.09 12.51
C SER A 267 13.85 -19.50 11.67
N GLN A 268 13.91 -19.06 10.41
CA GLN A 268 15.08 -19.29 9.55
C GLN A 268 16.34 -18.59 10.10
N LEU A 269 16.19 -17.36 10.58
CA LEU A 269 17.29 -16.55 11.08
C LEU A 269 17.84 -17.07 12.42
N LEU A 270 16.95 -17.51 13.32
CA LEU A 270 17.27 -18.04 14.64
C LEU A 270 17.55 -19.54 14.67
N GLY A 271 17.65 -20.20 13.50
CA GLY A 271 18.05 -21.61 13.44
C GLY A 271 19.47 -21.85 13.97
N ASP A 272 19.83 -23.13 14.12
CA ASP A 272 21.15 -23.59 14.58
C ASP A 272 22.25 -23.32 13.52
N LEU A 273 22.51 -22.05 13.25
CA LEU A 273 23.50 -21.53 12.31
C LEU A 273 24.67 -20.91 13.09
N HIS A 274 25.85 -20.91 12.49
CA HIS A 274 26.98 -20.15 13.03
C HIS A 274 26.71 -18.65 12.91
N SER A 275 27.16 -17.83 13.87
CA SER A 275 26.89 -16.37 13.88
C SER A 275 27.26 -15.69 12.57
N SER A 276 28.39 -16.05 11.95
CA SER A 276 28.78 -15.50 10.64
C SER A 276 27.74 -15.75 9.53
N ASP A 277 27.07 -16.89 9.56
CA ASP A 277 26.05 -17.26 8.59
C ASP A 277 24.73 -16.55 8.91
N GLN A 278 24.39 -16.43 10.20
CA GLN A 278 23.25 -15.64 10.65
C GLN A 278 23.40 -14.17 10.26
N TRP A 279 24.62 -13.61 10.31
CA TRP A 279 24.89 -12.23 9.89
C TRP A 279 24.66 -12.01 8.39
N GLN A 280 25.14 -12.94 7.56
CA GLN A 280 24.90 -12.88 6.11
C GLN A 280 23.42 -13.09 5.78
N LEU A 281 22.75 -13.99 6.51
CA LEU A 281 21.34 -14.28 6.35
C LEU A 281 20.48 -13.08 6.76
N LEU A 282 20.79 -12.40 7.88
CA LEU A 282 20.10 -11.20 8.33
C LEU A 282 20.00 -10.16 7.21
N THR A 283 21.15 -9.77 6.64
CA THR A 283 21.18 -8.77 5.56
C THR A 283 20.48 -9.24 4.27
N THR A 284 20.36 -10.56 4.07
CA THR A 284 19.63 -11.14 2.94
C THR A 284 18.12 -11.12 3.17
N LEU A 285 17.66 -11.47 4.38
CA LEU A 285 16.25 -11.48 4.74
C LEU A 285 15.69 -10.05 4.79
N VAL A 286 16.41 -9.11 5.41
CA VAL A 286 16.00 -7.70 5.47
C VAL A 286 16.05 -7.02 4.10
N ALA A 287 16.66 -7.64 3.08
CA ALA A 287 16.61 -7.09 1.73
C ALA A 287 15.17 -7.04 1.19
N SER A 288 14.29 -7.97 1.56
CA SER A 288 12.87 -7.91 1.16
C SER A 288 12.02 -7.20 2.23
N PRO A 289 11.30 -6.11 1.90
CA PRO A 289 10.41 -5.47 2.86
C PRO A 289 9.29 -6.41 3.36
N GLN A 290 8.88 -7.37 2.53
CA GLN A 290 7.81 -8.33 2.84
C GLN A 290 8.20 -9.34 3.95
N ASN A 291 9.49 -9.45 4.26
CA ASN A 291 9.97 -10.32 5.33
C ASN A 291 9.82 -9.68 6.73
N LEU A 292 9.49 -8.39 6.79
CA LEU A 292 9.26 -7.64 8.02
C LEU A 292 7.77 -7.60 8.36
N ARG A 293 7.45 -7.57 9.66
CA ARG A 293 6.06 -7.41 10.13
C ARG A 293 5.49 -6.05 9.77
N ILE A 294 6.35 -5.05 9.72
CA ILE A 294 6.06 -3.69 9.30
C ILE A 294 7.10 -3.34 8.23
N ASP A 295 6.65 -3.28 6.97
CA ASP A 295 7.54 -3.15 5.81
C ASP A 295 8.34 -1.84 5.79
N VAL A 296 7.81 -0.75 6.36
CA VAL A 296 8.49 0.57 6.41
C VAL A 296 9.80 0.54 7.20
N LEU A 297 9.98 -0.41 8.12
CA LEU A 297 11.25 -0.62 8.83
C LEU A 297 12.41 -0.90 7.86
N TRP A 298 12.11 -1.43 6.66
CA TRP A 298 13.08 -1.63 5.59
C TRP A 298 13.77 -0.31 5.21
N SER A 299 13.02 0.78 5.07
CA SER A 299 13.57 2.09 4.69
C SER A 299 14.54 2.62 5.74
N ILE A 300 14.18 2.47 7.02
CA ILE A 300 15.01 2.91 8.14
C ILE A 300 16.28 2.06 8.22
N TYR A 301 16.14 0.73 8.13
CA TYR A 301 17.28 -0.20 8.16
C TYR A 301 18.28 0.09 7.06
N TRP A 302 17.86 0.19 5.80
CA TRP A 302 18.80 0.43 4.70
C TRP A 302 19.38 1.85 4.73
N GLY A 303 18.66 2.83 5.28
CA GLY A 303 19.21 4.16 5.58
C GLY A 303 20.36 4.10 6.59
N MET A 304 20.15 3.41 7.71
CA MET A 304 21.15 3.25 8.76
C MET A 304 22.30 2.30 8.34
N PHE A 305 22.02 1.31 7.51
CA PHE A 305 23.01 0.41 6.91
C PHE A 305 24.00 1.21 6.05
N ARG A 306 23.50 2.14 5.22
CA ARG A 306 24.36 3.04 4.44
C ARG A 306 25.19 3.95 5.34
N CYS A 307 24.58 4.50 6.39
CA CYS A 307 25.29 5.31 7.38
C CYS A 307 26.46 4.55 8.02
N GLN A 308 26.21 3.35 8.54
CA GLN A 308 27.22 2.56 9.23
C GLN A 308 28.35 2.08 8.30
N GLN A 309 28.03 1.74 7.05
CA GLN A 309 29.03 1.37 6.04
C GLN A 309 29.91 2.56 5.62
N LYS A 310 29.30 3.75 5.46
CA LYS A 310 30.04 5.00 5.19
C LYS A 310 30.96 5.37 6.35
N MET A 311 30.51 5.15 7.58
CA MET A 311 31.35 5.40 8.77
C MET A 311 32.53 4.41 8.83
N ALA A 312 32.31 3.13 8.52
CA ALA A 312 33.39 2.14 8.43
C ALA A 312 34.45 2.55 7.38
N ASP A 313 34.03 3.07 6.23
CA ASP A 313 34.96 3.58 5.19
C ASP A 313 35.83 4.74 5.71
N VAL A 314 35.22 5.69 6.43
CA VAL A 314 35.95 6.82 7.04
C VAL A 314 36.98 6.30 8.06
N LEU A 315 36.59 5.35 8.91
CA LEU A 315 37.47 4.77 9.92
C LEU A 315 38.63 3.96 9.32
N ASN A 316 38.39 3.32 8.17
CA ASN A 316 39.43 2.56 7.47
C ASN A 316 40.48 3.48 6.80
N ARG A 317 40.11 4.71 6.44
CA ARG A 317 40.98 5.64 5.67
C ARG A 317 41.63 6.73 6.51
N ALA A 318 41.04 7.11 7.64
CA ALA A 318 41.48 8.27 8.40
C ALA A 318 41.39 8.04 9.92
N VAL A 319 42.48 8.36 10.62
CA VAL A 319 42.52 8.41 12.07
C VAL A 319 42.12 9.81 12.52
N SER A 320 40.94 9.95 13.13
CA SER A 320 40.44 11.23 13.66
C SER A 320 40.22 11.18 15.17
N THR A 321 40.16 12.35 15.81
CA THR A 321 39.66 12.50 17.19
C THR A 321 38.14 12.24 17.24
N GLU A 322 37.59 12.07 18.46
CA GLU A 322 36.17 11.73 18.69
C GLU A 322 35.21 12.82 18.16
N ASP A 323 35.51 14.10 18.34
CA ASP A 323 34.61 15.19 17.96
C ASP A 323 34.32 15.27 16.44
N PRO A 324 35.31 15.23 15.52
CA PRO A 324 35.02 15.17 14.10
C PRO A 324 34.31 13.88 13.68
N LEU A 325 34.50 12.76 14.39
CA LEU A 325 33.77 11.53 14.12
C LEU A 325 32.29 11.67 14.48
N ASN A 326 31.96 12.30 15.60
CA ASN A 326 30.58 12.61 15.98
C ASN A 326 29.87 13.49 14.95
N GLY A 327 30.55 14.52 14.45
CA GLY A 327 30.04 15.39 13.38
C GLY A 327 29.78 14.61 12.08
N ARG A 328 30.76 13.81 11.62
CA ARG A 328 30.61 12.97 10.42
C ARG A 328 29.53 11.91 10.57
N PHE A 329 29.42 11.31 11.75
CA PHE A 329 28.40 10.31 12.04
C PHE A 329 27.00 10.92 11.96
N SER A 330 26.80 12.10 12.57
CA SER A 330 25.54 12.83 12.51
C SER A 330 25.14 13.16 11.06
N GLN A 331 26.11 13.58 10.24
CA GLN A 331 25.89 13.78 8.80
C GLN A 331 25.53 12.48 8.07
N CYS A 332 26.17 11.35 8.39
CA CYS A 332 25.82 10.07 7.77
C CYS A 332 24.41 9.60 8.14
N VAL A 333 23.94 9.89 9.36
CA VAL A 333 22.57 9.64 9.79
C VAL A 333 21.60 10.55 9.03
N GLU A 334 21.93 11.83 8.88
CA GLU A 334 21.17 12.79 8.05
C GLU A 334 21.03 12.31 6.60
N ASP A 335 22.14 11.95 5.95
CA ASP A 335 22.11 11.40 4.58
C ASP A 335 21.23 10.13 4.50
N GLY A 336 21.34 9.26 5.50
CA GLY A 336 20.56 8.01 5.59
C GLY A 336 19.05 8.23 5.77
N LEU A 337 18.63 9.33 6.41
CA LEU A 337 17.22 9.61 6.65
C LEU A 337 16.64 10.55 5.58
N SER A 338 17.29 11.67 5.33
CA SER A 338 16.83 12.73 4.43
C SER A 338 17.01 12.38 2.96
N GLU A 339 18.04 11.62 2.57
CA GLU A 339 18.22 11.22 1.15
C GLU A 339 17.64 9.85 0.83
N TRP A 340 17.45 8.99 1.83
CA TRP A 340 16.99 7.62 1.63
C TRP A 340 15.64 7.33 2.26
N ALA A 341 15.52 7.36 3.59
CA ALA A 341 14.28 6.96 4.25
C ALA A 341 13.09 7.82 3.79
N SER A 342 13.25 9.14 3.76
CA SER A 342 12.24 10.11 3.30
C SER A 342 11.72 9.84 1.87
N ARG A 343 12.58 9.29 0.98
CA ARG A 343 12.22 8.98 -0.41
C ARG A 343 11.52 7.64 -0.56
N HIS A 344 11.83 6.68 0.32
CA HIS A 344 11.30 5.31 0.21
C HIS A 344 10.06 5.10 1.06
N ILE A 345 9.91 5.79 2.21
CA ILE A 345 8.75 5.67 3.09
C ILE A 345 7.42 5.95 2.37
N PRO A 346 7.28 7.03 1.58
CA PRO A 346 6.04 7.28 0.83
C PRO A 346 5.67 6.17 -0.16
N LEU A 347 6.65 5.38 -0.62
CA LEU A 347 6.40 4.28 -1.56
C LEU A 347 5.55 3.16 -0.95
N PHE A 348 5.53 3.03 0.38
CA PHE A 348 4.76 2.01 1.09
C PHE A 348 3.26 2.35 1.21
N GLY A 349 2.87 3.55 0.78
CA GLY A 349 1.47 3.97 0.70
C GLY A 349 0.78 4.10 2.05
N TYR A 350 1.54 4.41 3.11
CA TYR A 350 0.99 4.74 4.43
C TYR A 350 0.46 6.19 4.48
N PRO A 351 -0.44 6.50 5.43
CA PRO A 351 -0.92 7.85 5.59
C PRO A 351 0.21 8.73 6.11
N VAL A 352 0.39 9.88 5.48
CA VAL A 352 1.39 10.87 5.92
C VAL A 352 1.13 11.22 7.37
N SER A 353 2.16 11.05 8.19
CA SER A 353 2.12 11.23 9.63
C SER A 353 3.29 12.08 10.12
N GLN A 354 3.14 12.68 11.30
CA GLN A 354 4.22 13.39 11.96
C GLN A 354 5.27 12.41 12.47
N SER A 355 6.35 12.25 11.70
CA SER A 355 7.44 11.34 12.01
C SER A 355 8.80 12.02 11.83
N TYR A 356 9.65 11.99 12.86
CA TYR A 356 10.96 12.61 12.86
C TYR A 356 11.98 11.83 13.71
N LEU A 357 13.26 12.06 13.41
CA LEU A 357 14.38 11.73 14.29
C LEU A 357 15.08 13.04 14.69
N GLY A 358 15.24 13.23 15.99
CA GLY A 358 16.00 14.34 16.56
C GLY A 358 17.36 13.86 17.06
N MET A 359 18.43 14.57 16.71
CA MET A 359 19.75 14.40 17.29
C MET A 359 20.19 15.67 18.01
N LEU A 360 20.57 15.53 19.28
CA LEU A 360 21.16 16.60 20.07
C LEU A 360 22.67 16.38 20.14
N GLN A 361 23.44 17.37 19.70
CA GLN A 361 24.88 17.37 19.93
C GLN A 361 25.17 17.95 21.32
N LEU A 362 25.65 17.10 22.22
CA LEU A 362 25.96 17.46 23.60
C LEU A 362 27.47 17.57 23.84
N ALA A 363 28.31 16.95 23.01
CA ALA A 363 29.76 16.98 23.13
C ALA A 363 30.33 18.41 23.33
N ASN A 364 31.30 18.53 24.23
CA ASN A 364 31.99 19.76 24.62
C ASN A 364 31.06 20.85 25.20
N THR A 365 29.91 20.48 25.76
CA THR A 365 29.00 21.41 26.44
C THR A 365 28.91 21.15 27.95
N GLU A 366 28.32 22.09 28.69
CA GLU A 366 27.98 21.88 30.11
C GLU A 366 27.02 20.68 30.27
N GLU A 367 26.16 20.45 29.27
CA GLU A 367 25.20 19.35 29.22
C GLU A 367 25.88 17.99 29.15
N GLU A 368 26.97 17.84 28.37
CA GLU A 368 27.77 16.59 28.35
C GLU A 368 28.27 16.22 29.75
N THR A 369 28.75 17.21 30.50
CA THR A 369 29.27 16.96 31.85
C THR A 369 28.16 16.55 32.81
N ARG A 370 26.96 17.11 32.63
CA ARG A 370 25.77 16.82 33.42
C ARG A 370 25.27 15.40 33.16
N VAL A 371 24.88 15.12 31.92
CA VAL A 371 24.22 13.86 31.51
C VAL A 371 25.21 12.72 31.24
N GLY A 372 26.48 13.03 30.98
CA GLY A 372 27.53 12.06 30.72
C GLY A 372 27.49 11.44 29.32
N ALA A 373 26.93 12.15 28.33
CA ALA A 373 26.76 11.68 26.94
C ALA A 373 27.16 12.76 25.93
N ASP A 374 27.59 12.31 24.76
CA ASP A 374 27.99 13.17 23.64
C ASP A 374 26.81 13.47 22.69
N ILE A 375 25.85 12.54 22.60
CA ILE A 375 24.75 12.59 21.64
C ILE A 375 23.45 12.21 22.36
N GLY A 376 22.40 13.01 22.17
CA GLY A 376 21.02 12.62 22.48
C GLY A 376 20.27 12.25 21.20
N VAL A 377 19.44 11.20 21.24
CA VAL A 377 18.61 10.78 20.11
C VAL A 377 17.16 10.71 20.55
N ILE A 378 16.26 11.25 19.73
CA ILE A 378 14.80 11.21 19.89
C ILE A 378 14.24 10.59 18.62
N ILE A 379 13.43 9.54 18.76
CA ILE A 379 12.66 8.96 17.66
C ILE A 379 11.19 9.17 17.98
N ALA A 380 10.46 9.78 17.05
CA ALA A 380 9.01 9.87 17.08
C ALA A 380 8.48 9.41 15.72
N LEU A 381 7.88 8.23 15.68
CA LEU A 381 7.34 7.59 14.48
C LEU A 381 5.84 7.36 14.66
N ASN A 382 5.10 7.58 13.58
CA ASN A 382 3.67 7.30 13.51
C ASN A 382 3.27 6.79 12.11
N ILE A 383 4.07 5.90 11.54
CA ILE A 383 3.93 5.49 10.12
C ILE A 383 3.24 4.14 10.04
N GLY A 384 1.95 4.14 9.68
CA GLY A 384 1.18 2.91 9.57
C GLY A 384 1.11 2.15 10.91
N GLY A 385 1.64 0.92 10.93
CA GLY A 385 1.75 0.12 12.15
C GLY A 385 2.96 0.47 13.04
N LEU A 386 3.87 1.33 12.57
CA LEU A 386 5.08 1.73 13.27
C LEU A 386 4.84 3.00 14.09
N VAL A 387 4.31 2.82 15.29
CA VAL A 387 4.10 3.90 16.26
C VAL A 387 5.07 3.73 17.40
N CYS A 388 6.08 4.60 17.47
CA CYS A 388 7.13 4.52 18.49
C CYS A 388 7.64 5.91 18.87
N ARG A 389 7.76 6.17 20.18
CA ARG A 389 8.33 7.41 20.72
C ARG A 389 9.34 7.07 21.79
N LYS A 390 10.63 7.22 21.50
CA LYS A 390 11.73 6.83 22.39
C LYS A 390 12.90 7.80 22.36
N ALA A 391 13.56 7.98 23.50
CA ALA A 391 14.74 8.80 23.63
C ALA A 391 15.91 8.04 24.28
N VAL A 392 17.13 8.34 23.84
CA VAL A 392 18.38 7.77 24.37
C VAL A 392 19.53 8.77 24.41
N LEU A 393 20.50 8.47 25.25
CA LEU A 393 21.78 9.15 25.40
C LEU A 393 22.91 8.19 25.01
N LEU A 394 23.82 8.67 24.16
CA LEU A 394 24.97 7.93 23.64
C LEU A 394 26.25 8.66 24.02
N GLN A 395 27.16 7.98 24.72
CA GLN A 395 28.55 8.41 24.84
C GLN A 395 29.36 7.78 23.72
N ALA A 396 29.94 8.59 22.85
CA ALA A 396 30.79 8.09 21.79
C ALA A 396 32.21 7.83 22.32
N LYS A 397 32.82 6.73 21.87
CA LYS A 397 34.19 6.35 22.19
C LYS A 397 34.87 5.72 21.00
N ARG A 398 36.19 5.93 20.89
CA ARG A 398 37.03 5.16 19.97
C ARG A 398 37.41 3.82 20.57
N ALA A 399 37.20 2.76 19.80
CA ALA A 399 37.66 1.41 20.09
C ALA A 399 38.90 1.12 19.24
N LYS A 400 40.08 1.10 19.86
CA LYS A 400 41.37 0.85 19.22
C LYS A 400 41.74 -0.61 19.38
N ASP A 401 41.91 -1.30 18.25
CA ASP A 401 42.17 -2.74 18.24
C ASP A 401 41.13 -3.47 19.11
N TRP A 402 39.88 -3.03 18.96
CA TRP A 402 38.67 -3.51 19.65
C TRP A 402 38.55 -3.14 21.14
N GLU A 403 39.55 -2.47 21.71
CA GLU A 403 39.51 -1.99 23.09
C GLU A 403 39.06 -0.53 23.15
N ALA A 404 38.06 -0.22 23.98
CA ALA A 404 37.67 1.15 24.27
C ALA A 404 37.91 1.50 25.74
N ASP A 405 38.33 2.74 26.01
CA ASP A 405 38.37 3.28 27.37
C ASP A 405 37.01 3.89 27.72
N VAL A 406 36.21 3.16 28.50
CA VAL A 406 34.90 3.61 29.00
C VAL A 406 35.00 4.30 30.36
N GLY A 407 36.22 4.39 30.90
CA GLY A 407 36.51 5.10 32.14
C GLY A 407 36.45 6.61 31.93
N SER A 408 36.18 7.34 33.01
CA SER A 408 36.11 8.80 32.92
C SER A 408 36.36 9.44 34.28
N LYS A 409 37.17 10.51 34.30
CA LYS A 409 37.30 11.37 35.50
C LYS A 409 35.97 11.95 35.96
N LYS A 410 35.01 12.10 35.03
CA LYS A 410 33.67 12.66 35.28
C LYS A 410 32.63 11.59 35.65
N GLY A 411 33.00 10.32 35.71
CA GLY A 411 32.10 9.22 36.07
C GLY A 411 30.97 8.97 35.05
N GLN A 412 31.24 9.08 33.75
CA GLN A 412 30.25 8.92 32.67
C GLN A 412 29.56 7.55 32.68
N LEU A 413 30.32 6.45 32.80
CA LEU A 413 29.75 5.10 32.83
C LEU A 413 28.76 4.89 34.00
N PRO A 414 29.11 5.16 35.28
CA PRO A 414 28.16 5.10 36.39
C PRO A 414 26.94 6.02 36.27
N LYS A 415 27.01 7.12 35.49
CA LYS A 415 25.87 7.99 35.22
C LYS A 415 24.92 7.35 34.22
N LEU A 416 25.44 6.96 33.05
CA LEU A 416 24.65 6.36 32.00
C LEU A 416 24.08 4.99 32.38
N SER A 417 24.78 4.21 33.20
CA SER A 417 24.28 2.90 33.63
C SER A 417 23.06 2.97 34.55
N LYS A 418 22.77 4.14 35.15
CA LYS A 418 21.52 4.39 35.90
C LYS A 418 20.30 4.57 35.01
N LEU A 419 20.50 4.70 33.70
CA LEU A 419 19.46 4.81 32.68
C LEU A 419 19.37 3.47 31.92
N PRO A 420 18.73 2.43 32.48
CA PRO A 420 18.82 1.06 31.96
C PRO A 420 18.29 0.93 30.51
N ARG A 421 17.32 1.76 30.10
CA ARG A 421 16.82 1.78 28.71
C ARG A 421 17.27 3.01 27.94
N GLY A 422 17.95 3.96 28.59
CA GLY A 422 18.28 5.27 28.02
C GLY A 422 19.76 5.52 27.80
N GLY A 423 20.66 4.81 28.49
CA GLY A 423 22.10 5.08 28.49
C GLY A 423 22.92 4.05 27.71
N TYR A 424 23.64 4.53 26.70
CA TYR A 424 24.40 3.68 25.78
C TYR A 424 25.77 4.26 25.44
N TYR A 425 26.65 3.41 24.93
CA TYR A 425 27.93 3.80 24.34
C TYR A 425 27.93 3.48 22.85
N LEU A 426 28.41 4.43 22.04
CA LEU A 426 28.65 4.26 20.61
C LEU A 426 30.14 4.09 20.36
N PHE A 427 30.56 2.99 19.73
CA PHE A 427 31.95 2.68 19.48
C PHE A 427 32.32 2.86 18.02
N TYR A 428 33.32 3.71 17.77
CA TYR A 428 33.99 3.82 16.47
C TYR A 428 35.22 2.93 16.46
N HIS A 429 35.18 1.88 15.64
CA HIS A 429 36.20 0.85 15.62
C HIS A 429 37.31 1.16 14.63
N GLU A 430 38.55 1.16 15.11
CA GLU A 430 39.77 1.31 14.33
C GLU A 430 40.81 0.27 14.76
N SER A 431 41.62 -0.19 13.82
CA SER A 431 42.71 -1.14 14.12
C SER A 431 44.08 -0.63 13.66
N PRO A 432 44.61 0.43 14.28
CA PRO A 432 45.87 1.02 13.87
C PRO A 432 47.07 0.09 14.10
N GLN A 433 47.02 -0.82 15.09
CA GLN A 433 48.16 -1.69 15.42
C GLN A 433 48.06 -3.05 14.72
N LEU A 434 46.88 -3.68 14.72
CA LEU A 434 46.70 -4.97 14.05
C LEU A 434 46.55 -4.84 12.53
N ARG A 435 46.31 -3.61 12.03
CA ARG A 435 46.10 -3.30 10.59
C ARG A 435 44.97 -4.12 9.99
N LEU A 436 43.92 -4.36 10.77
CA LEU A 436 42.71 -5.02 10.32
C LEU A 436 41.71 -4.00 9.77
N ASP A 437 40.88 -4.43 8.83
CA ASP A 437 39.80 -3.61 8.30
C ASP A 437 38.81 -3.24 9.41
N SER A 438 38.31 -2.00 9.39
CA SER A 438 37.35 -1.51 10.38
C SER A 438 35.96 -2.12 10.20
N PRO A 439 35.31 -2.65 11.25
CA PRO A 439 33.89 -3.03 11.24
C PRO A 439 33.00 -1.78 11.28
N VAL A 440 31.68 -1.99 11.20
CA VAL A 440 30.71 -0.90 11.37
C VAL A 440 30.67 -0.42 12.83
N PRO A 441 30.23 0.83 13.10
CA PRO A 441 29.99 1.28 14.47
C PRO A 441 29.03 0.36 15.23
N THR A 442 29.33 0.11 16.50
CA THR A 442 28.48 -0.70 17.39
C THR A 442 28.00 0.10 18.58
N VAL A 443 26.90 -0.35 19.19
CA VAL A 443 26.27 0.30 20.35
C VAL A 443 26.08 -0.72 21.46
N SER A 444 26.52 -0.39 22.68
CA SER A 444 26.34 -1.25 23.85
C SER A 444 25.62 -0.50 24.96
N SER A 445 24.80 -1.18 25.77
CA SER A 445 24.19 -0.53 26.92
C SER A 445 25.25 -0.21 27.98
N ALA A 446 25.14 0.96 28.61
CA ALA A 446 26.04 1.34 29.69
C ALA A 446 25.94 0.37 30.88
N GLN A 447 24.76 -0.21 31.10
CA GLN A 447 24.54 -1.23 32.12
C GLN A 447 25.30 -2.53 31.83
N ALA A 448 25.29 -3.03 30.59
CA ALA A 448 26.04 -4.23 30.22
C ALA A 448 27.56 -4.02 30.36
N LEU A 449 28.06 -2.86 29.94
CA LEU A 449 29.47 -2.50 30.12
C LEU A 449 29.86 -2.41 31.59
N GLN A 450 29.00 -1.83 32.44
CA GLN A 450 29.22 -1.80 33.89
C GLN A 450 29.26 -3.21 34.47
N GLN A 451 28.37 -4.11 34.02
CA GLN A 451 28.35 -5.50 34.48
C GLN A 451 29.64 -6.23 34.11
N LEU A 452 30.13 -6.08 32.87
CA LEU A 452 31.41 -6.66 32.45
C LEU A 452 32.60 -6.19 33.31
N ILE A 453 32.59 -4.92 33.74
CA ILE A 453 33.62 -4.37 34.64
C ILE A 453 33.53 -5.00 36.03
N LEU A 454 32.31 -5.14 36.56
CA LEU A 454 32.07 -5.76 37.85
C LEU A 454 32.45 -7.24 37.85
N ASP A 455 32.09 -7.99 36.81
CA ASP A 455 32.44 -9.40 36.63
C ASP A 455 33.96 -9.60 36.52
N ALA A 456 34.66 -8.64 35.91
CA ALA A 456 36.11 -8.59 35.86
C ALA A 456 36.78 -8.13 37.18
N ASN A 457 36.01 -7.95 38.27
CA ASN A 457 36.46 -7.45 39.57
C ASN A 457 37.19 -6.09 39.50
N ARG A 458 36.79 -5.22 38.57
CA ARG A 458 37.35 -3.87 38.41
C ARG A 458 36.37 -2.82 38.96
N ASN A 459 36.90 -1.64 39.34
CA ASN A 459 36.07 -0.55 39.87
C ASN A 459 35.42 0.25 38.72
N PRO A 460 34.08 0.32 38.60
CA PRO A 460 33.39 1.11 37.57
C PRO A 460 33.64 2.63 37.63
N ASN A 461 34.15 3.14 38.75
CA ASN A 461 34.48 4.56 38.92
C ASN A 461 35.94 4.88 38.54
N ALA A 462 36.70 3.92 38.01
CA ALA A 462 38.08 4.16 37.65
C ALA A 462 38.18 5.14 36.46
N THR A 463 39.20 6.01 36.53
CA THR A 463 39.48 7.02 35.51
C THR A 463 39.78 6.43 34.13
N LYS A 464 40.33 5.21 34.09
CA LYS A 464 40.63 4.47 32.87
C LYS A 464 40.13 3.03 33.01
N LEU A 465 39.28 2.60 32.09
CA LEU A 465 38.68 1.27 32.05
C LEU A 465 38.69 0.80 30.60
N LYS A 466 39.75 0.09 30.23
CA LYS A 466 39.84 -0.57 28.94
C LYS A 466 39.06 -1.88 28.94
N LEU A 467 38.16 -2.00 27.98
CA LEU A 467 37.33 -3.19 27.75
C LEU A 467 37.39 -3.58 26.28
N ASP A 468 37.39 -4.88 26.01
CA ASP A 468 37.03 -5.39 24.69
C ASP A 468 35.53 -5.15 24.47
N VAL A 469 35.19 -4.38 23.44
CA VAL A 469 33.80 -3.98 23.16
C VAL A 469 33.13 -4.86 22.10
N ARG A 470 33.76 -5.96 21.69
CA ARG A 470 33.16 -6.93 20.77
C ARG A 470 32.19 -7.89 21.44
N SER A 471 32.22 -7.97 22.77
CA SER A 471 31.48 -8.97 23.53
C SER A 471 30.09 -8.52 23.99
N THR A 472 29.64 -7.33 23.59
CA THR A 472 28.32 -6.82 24.00
C THR A 472 27.82 -5.71 23.09
N GLY A 473 26.53 -5.73 22.78
CA GLY A 473 25.85 -4.66 22.05
C GLY A 473 25.29 -5.12 20.71
N TRP A 474 25.11 -4.17 19.80
CA TRP A 474 24.46 -4.34 18.50
C TRP A 474 25.19 -3.53 17.42
N ASP A 475 25.02 -3.89 16.15
CA ASP A 475 25.35 -2.98 15.06
C ASP A 475 24.36 -1.79 15.02
N TRP A 476 24.84 -0.66 14.50
CA TRP A 476 24.05 0.58 14.46
C TRP A 476 22.70 0.43 13.73
N ALA A 477 22.67 -0.25 12.58
CA ALA A 477 21.45 -0.37 11.79
C ALA A 477 20.37 -1.17 12.52
N SER A 478 20.74 -2.29 13.16
CA SER A 478 19.80 -3.08 13.96
C SER A 478 19.38 -2.36 15.24
N PHE A 479 20.31 -1.68 15.93
CA PHE A 479 20.01 -0.89 17.13
C PHE A 479 18.95 0.19 16.86
N ILE A 480 19.07 0.95 15.78
CA ILE A 480 18.07 1.97 15.42
C ILE A 480 16.77 1.30 14.97
N SER A 481 16.83 0.43 13.97
CA SER A 481 15.63 0.01 13.24
C SER A 481 14.79 -1.01 14.00
N PHE A 482 15.44 -1.97 14.66
CA PHE A 482 14.75 -3.05 15.39
C PHE A 482 14.81 -2.85 16.91
N GLY A 483 15.69 -1.98 17.39
CA GLY A 483 15.71 -1.50 18.76
C GLY A 483 14.84 -0.26 18.93
N LEU A 484 15.37 0.92 18.60
CA LEU A 484 14.70 2.19 18.93
C LEU A 484 13.40 2.46 18.17
N CYS A 485 13.27 2.00 16.92
CA CYS A 485 12.04 2.20 16.15
C CYS A 485 10.94 1.19 16.50
N ASP A 486 11.25 0.09 17.19
CA ASP A 486 10.27 -0.89 17.66
C ASP A 486 9.75 -0.51 19.05
N ALA A 487 8.44 -0.29 19.18
CA ALA A 487 7.81 0.06 20.45
C ALA A 487 7.91 -1.06 21.51
N ALA A 488 7.92 -2.33 21.09
CA ALA A 488 7.96 -3.48 21.98
C ALA A 488 9.37 -3.73 22.56
N SER A 489 10.41 -3.18 21.92
CA SER A 489 11.78 -3.40 22.36
C SER A 489 12.05 -2.74 23.73
N GLY A 490 12.91 -3.37 24.52
CA GLY A 490 13.41 -2.81 25.78
C GLY A 490 14.37 -1.62 25.59
N ILE A 491 14.78 -1.33 24.36
CA ILE A 491 15.77 -0.30 24.01
C ILE A 491 15.08 1.05 23.86
N GLY A 492 15.58 2.09 24.53
CA GLY A 492 15.02 3.43 24.54
C GLY A 492 13.99 3.68 25.64
N GLU A 493 14.04 4.86 26.25
CA GLU A 493 13.04 5.31 27.21
C GLU A 493 11.83 5.88 26.47
N PRO A 494 10.61 5.37 26.69
CA PRO A 494 9.42 5.86 26.01
C PRO A 494 9.01 7.25 26.50
N PHE A 495 8.41 8.05 25.62
CA PHE A 495 7.88 9.38 25.97
C PHE A 495 6.55 9.68 25.27
N ASP A 496 5.73 10.51 25.92
CA ASP A 496 4.45 10.94 25.37
C ASP A 496 4.55 12.30 24.68
N THR A 497 5.31 13.23 25.27
CA THR A 497 5.49 14.61 24.77
C THR A 497 6.95 14.94 24.47
N VAL A 498 7.18 15.99 23.67
CA VAL A 498 8.54 16.47 23.39
C VAL A 498 9.25 16.95 24.66
N ASP A 499 8.51 17.57 25.59
CA ASP A 499 9.08 17.98 26.89
C ASP A 499 9.49 16.77 27.74
N ASP A 500 8.74 15.66 27.67
CA ASP A 500 9.14 14.39 28.29
C ASP A 500 10.42 13.84 27.68
N ALA A 501 10.55 13.89 26.35
CA ALA A 501 11.77 13.49 25.65
C ALA A 501 12.97 14.32 26.12
N MET A 502 12.81 15.65 26.22
CA MET A 502 13.86 16.54 26.70
C MET A 502 14.19 16.29 28.18
N ARG A 503 13.20 16.00 29.02
CA ARG A 503 13.42 15.61 30.42
C ARG A 503 14.21 14.31 30.55
N ILE A 504 13.90 13.30 29.72
CA ILE A 504 14.64 12.03 29.66
C ILE A 504 16.09 12.30 29.27
N LEU A 505 16.32 13.06 28.19
CA LEU A 505 17.67 13.43 27.77
C LEU A 505 18.39 14.29 28.83
N GLY A 506 17.65 15.05 29.62
CA GLY A 506 18.15 15.82 30.74
C GLY A 506 18.34 15.01 32.03
N SER A 507 18.26 13.67 31.99
CA SER A 507 18.38 12.80 33.17
C SER A 507 17.42 13.17 34.33
N GLY A 508 16.21 13.64 33.99
CA GLY A 508 15.16 14.00 34.96
C GLY A 508 15.13 15.47 35.39
N GLU A 509 16.17 16.26 35.07
CA GLU A 509 16.20 17.70 35.32
C GLU A 509 15.88 18.46 34.03
N THR A 510 14.79 19.24 34.05
CA THR A 510 14.44 20.18 32.98
C THR A 510 15.22 21.50 33.15
N GLY A 511 16.55 21.41 33.02
CA GLY A 511 17.44 22.54 32.70
C GLY A 511 17.58 22.68 31.17
N GLU A 512 18.48 23.55 30.69
CA GLU A 512 18.52 23.90 29.26
C GLU A 512 19.33 22.93 28.37
N LEU A 513 18.66 21.89 27.87
CA LEU A 513 18.89 21.37 26.51
C LEU A 513 18.13 22.26 25.51
N PRO A 514 18.52 22.49 24.24
CA PRO A 514 19.71 22.07 23.50
C PRO A 514 20.57 23.28 23.04
N ARG A 515 21.73 23.06 22.40
CA ARG A 515 22.32 24.11 21.52
C ARG A 515 22.41 23.78 20.04
N HIS A 516 22.57 22.52 19.64
CA HIS A 516 22.34 22.09 18.26
C HIS A 516 21.44 20.85 18.27
N LEU A 517 20.16 21.06 17.94
CA LEU A 517 19.19 20.01 17.68
C LEU A 517 19.00 19.92 16.17
N LEU A 518 19.37 18.76 15.61
CA LEU A 518 19.11 18.40 14.22
C LEU A 518 17.81 17.59 14.20
N LEU A 519 16.75 18.16 13.62
CA LEU A 519 15.50 17.43 13.37
C LEU A 519 15.47 16.98 11.91
N LEU A 520 15.37 15.67 11.72
CA LEU A 520 15.35 15.02 10.43
C LEU A 520 13.95 14.50 10.18
N ALA A 521 13.32 15.02 9.13
CA ALA A 521 12.00 14.58 8.71
C ALA A 521 12.12 13.16 8.16
N ILE A 522 11.34 12.25 8.74
CA ILE A 522 11.24 10.88 8.22
C ILE A 522 10.11 10.81 7.19
N GLU A 523 9.03 11.56 7.40
CA GLU A 523 7.88 11.60 6.49
C GLU A 523 7.28 13.02 6.29
N ASP A 524 7.24 13.87 7.33
CA ASP A 524 6.58 15.20 7.29
C ASP A 524 7.60 16.35 7.45
N GLU A 525 8.13 16.82 6.31
CA GLU A 525 9.10 17.92 6.25
C GLU A 525 8.53 19.27 6.73
N PRO A 526 7.32 19.72 6.33
CA PRO A 526 6.71 20.93 6.85
C PRO A 526 6.56 20.97 8.37
N PHE A 527 6.07 19.88 8.97
CA PHE A 527 5.96 19.76 10.42
C PHE A 527 7.32 19.84 11.10
N THR A 528 8.33 19.16 10.54
CA THR A 528 9.68 19.17 11.10
C THR A 528 10.29 20.57 11.08
N LEU A 529 10.04 21.36 10.03
CA LEU A 529 10.43 22.76 9.94
C LEU A 529 9.72 23.64 10.98
N GLU A 530 8.41 23.42 11.20
CA GLU A 530 7.65 24.13 12.23
C GLU A 530 8.15 23.79 13.63
N LEU A 531 8.34 22.49 13.91
CA LEU A 531 8.88 22.01 15.18
C LEU A 531 10.28 22.56 15.44
N THR A 532 11.13 22.60 14.40
CA THR A 532 12.47 23.22 14.48
C THR A 532 12.36 24.70 14.87
N LYS A 533 11.48 25.46 14.23
CA LYS A 533 11.25 26.88 14.56
C LYS A 533 10.74 27.05 16.00
N ARG A 534 9.78 26.23 16.42
CA ARG A 534 9.22 26.25 17.78
C ARG A 534 10.29 25.98 18.83
N LEU A 535 11.09 24.93 18.64
CA LEU A 535 12.16 24.57 19.57
C LEU A 535 13.28 25.62 19.58
N ARG A 536 13.66 26.19 18.42
CA ARG A 536 14.60 27.32 18.37
C ARG A 536 14.11 28.52 19.18
N ASN A 537 12.82 28.84 19.12
CA ASN A 537 12.25 29.95 19.88
C ASN A 537 12.16 29.66 21.39
N GLN A 538 11.88 28.40 21.77
CA GLN A 538 11.74 27.97 23.17
C GLN A 538 13.08 27.88 23.91
N TYR A 539 14.15 27.53 23.20
CA TYR A 539 15.48 27.31 23.77
C TYR A 539 16.54 28.33 23.30
N GLN A 540 16.10 29.46 22.75
CA GLN A 540 16.98 30.58 22.42
C GLN A 540 17.54 31.20 23.72
N ARG A 541 18.80 30.92 24.05
CA ARG A 541 19.57 31.81 24.95
C ARG A 541 19.99 33.04 24.16
N ALA A 542 19.94 34.20 24.82
CA ALA A 542 20.59 35.42 24.34
C ALA A 542 22.04 35.10 23.94
N GLU A 543 22.48 35.58 22.78
CA GLU A 543 23.89 35.54 22.41
C GLU A 543 24.72 36.05 23.58
N PRO A 544 25.85 35.42 23.92
CA PRO A 544 26.75 36.02 24.88
C PRO A 544 27.13 37.38 24.29
N GLN A 545 26.66 38.47 24.91
CA GLN A 545 27.28 39.76 24.71
C GLN A 545 28.77 39.51 24.93
N GLN A 546 29.55 39.70 23.87
CA GLN A 546 30.99 39.81 24.03
C GLN A 546 31.19 40.95 25.02
N ASP A 547 31.38 40.62 26.29
CA ASP A 547 31.97 41.52 27.24
C ASP A 547 33.36 41.81 26.69
N ARG A 548 33.43 42.85 25.85
CA ARG A 548 34.62 43.66 25.66
C ARG A 548 34.86 44.39 26.99
N SER A 549 35.08 43.64 28.06
CA SER A 549 35.80 44.15 29.21
C SER A 549 37.23 44.34 28.72
N MET A 550 37.51 45.54 28.22
CA MET A 550 38.85 46.02 28.03
C MET A 550 39.59 45.91 29.36
N SER A 551 40.38 44.85 29.53
CA SER A 551 41.43 44.84 30.54
C SER A 551 42.54 45.79 30.08
N LYS A 552 42.32 47.09 30.33
CA LYS A 552 43.40 48.07 30.38
C LYS A 552 44.29 47.72 31.57
N THR A 553 45.36 46.96 31.32
CA THR A 553 46.67 47.00 32.00
C THR A 553 47.44 45.77 31.52
N SER A 554 48.38 45.91 30.59
CA SER A 554 49.77 46.17 30.95
C SER A 554 50.55 46.59 29.69
N LYS A 555 51.03 47.83 29.69
CA LYS A 555 52.11 48.27 28.80
C LYS A 555 53.41 47.68 29.35
N LYS A 556 54.11 46.90 28.52
CA LYS A 556 55.56 47.05 28.36
C LYS A 556 55.97 46.48 26.99
N ASP A 557 56.26 47.42 26.10
CA ASP A 557 57.01 47.21 24.86
C ASP A 557 58.37 46.53 25.14
N TYR A 558 58.75 45.64 24.23
CA TYR A 558 60.08 45.31 23.68
C TYR A 558 59.91 43.92 23.03
N GLY A 559 60.05 43.64 21.75
CA GLY A 559 60.48 44.35 20.56
C GLY A 559 60.84 43.29 19.51
N ARG A 560 60.66 43.63 18.23
CA ARG A 560 61.27 43.03 17.02
C ARG A 560 60.82 41.65 16.49
N GLU A 561 60.22 41.74 15.30
CA GLU A 561 60.65 41.18 14.00
C GLU A 561 60.72 39.65 13.77
N GLY A 562 60.13 39.23 12.64
CA GLY A 562 60.32 37.94 11.96
C GLY A 562 59.01 37.16 11.85
N ALA A 563 58.20 37.33 10.81
CA ALA A 563 58.32 36.72 9.47
C ALA A 563 58.12 35.20 9.47
N ASP A 564 57.16 34.80 8.64
CA ASP A 564 56.98 33.49 7.97
C ASP A 564 56.60 32.28 8.83
N PHE A 565 55.46 31.65 8.52
CA PHE A 565 55.44 30.53 7.56
C PHE A 565 54.00 30.04 7.31
N GLU A 566 53.77 29.75 6.04
CA GLU A 566 52.63 29.04 5.47
C GLU A 566 52.50 27.62 6.04
N LEU A 567 51.25 27.17 6.25
CA LEU A 567 50.65 25.95 5.71
C LEU A 567 49.15 25.89 6.03
#